data_AF-A0A0Q1BJK5-F1
#
_entry.id   AF-A0A0Q1BJK5-F1
#
_cell.length_a   1.000
_cell.length_b   1.000
_cell.length_c   1.000
_cell.angle_alpha   90.00
_cell.angle_beta   90.00
_cell.angle_gamma   90.00
#
_symmetry.space_group_name_H-M   'P 1'
#
loop_
_entity.id
_entity.type
_entity.pdbx_description
1 polymer ?
#
loop_
_entity_poly.entity_id
_entity_poly.type
_entity_poly.pdbx_seq_one_letter_code
_entity_poly.pdbx_strand_id
1 'polypeptide(L)'
;MQLEMKRSLLIISLSLISFTTKAQDSNTYIQNDAAMFSNRYIFNSDGTFKHFFITDDGQVWYGRGNYFNKGKYRTLYFKDADTTMNEYNGWRIHYETNFQRVLVKKGYGFKSFEKNSNTGKPGVRLKKTAPN
;
A
#
# COMPACT_ATOMS: atom_id res chain seq x y z
N MET A 1 -22.63 -10.14 46.94
CA MET A 1 -23.19 -10.61 45.65
C MET A 1 -23.23 -9.52 44.58
N GLN A 2 -23.84 -8.35 44.82
CA GLN A 2 -23.90 -7.29 43.79
C GLN A 2 -22.55 -6.66 43.40
N LEU A 3 -21.57 -6.60 44.31
CA LEU A 3 -20.24 -6.02 44.03
C LEU A 3 -19.42 -6.90 43.06
N GLU A 4 -19.50 -8.22 43.23
CA GLU A 4 -18.83 -9.21 42.37
C GLU A 4 -19.40 -9.18 40.95
N MET A 5 -20.72 -9.08 40.81
CA MET A 5 -21.40 -9.03 39.51
C MET A 5 -21.02 -7.77 38.70
N LYS A 6 -20.81 -6.63 39.37
CA LYS A 6 -20.35 -5.38 38.74
C LYS A 6 -18.89 -5.47 38.26
N ARG A 7 -18.03 -6.16 39.02
CA ARG A 7 -16.62 -6.42 38.63
C ARG A 7 -16.54 -7.34 37.41
N SER A 8 -17.32 -8.41 37.37
CA SER A 8 -17.36 -9.32 36.22
C SER A 8 -17.84 -8.63 34.94
N LEU A 9 -18.87 -7.78 35.02
CA LEU A 9 -19.35 -7.00 33.88
C LEU A 9 -18.31 -6.00 33.37
N LEU A 10 -17.54 -5.38 34.27
CA LEU A 10 -16.46 -4.44 33.90
C LEU A 10 -15.29 -5.15 33.22
N ILE A 11 -14.96 -6.37 33.65
CA ILE A 11 -13.88 -7.19 33.04
C ILE A 11 -14.30 -7.66 31.63
N ILE A 12 -15.57 -8.06 31.46
CA ILE A 12 -16.10 -8.47 30.15
C ILE A 12 -16.11 -7.27 29.20
N SER A 13 -16.53 -6.09 29.64
CA SER A 13 -16.52 -4.90 28.78
C SER A 13 -15.09 -4.43 28.43
N LEU A 14 -14.12 -4.50 29.36
CA LEU A 14 -12.70 -4.19 29.05
C LEU A 14 -12.08 -5.19 28.06
N SER A 15 -12.44 -6.47 28.13
CA SER A 15 -11.91 -7.49 27.21
C SER A 15 -12.46 -7.34 25.79
N LEU A 16 -13.73 -6.95 25.64
CA LEU A 16 -14.33 -6.68 24.33
C LEU A 16 -13.70 -5.47 23.60
N ILE A 17 -13.26 -4.45 24.34
CA ILE A 17 -12.57 -3.27 23.78
C ILE A 17 -11.16 -3.61 23.26
N SER A 18 -10.51 -4.63 23.84
CA SER A 18 -9.15 -5.02 23.45
C SER A 18 -9.07 -5.75 22.10
N PHE A 19 -10.20 -6.22 21.57
CA PHE A 19 -10.25 -6.90 20.26
C PHE A 19 -10.52 -5.96 19.08
N THR A 20 -10.91 -4.70 19.31
CA THR A 20 -11.35 -3.79 18.23
C THR A 20 -10.25 -2.86 17.71
N THR A 21 -9.02 -2.92 18.24
CA THR A 21 -7.92 -2.04 17.83
C THR A 21 -6.72 -2.81 17.29
N LYS A 22 -6.96 -3.71 16.32
CA LYS A 22 -5.86 -4.08 15.41
C LYS A 22 -5.63 -2.90 14.48
N ALA A 23 -4.70 -2.01 14.84
CA ALA A 23 -4.09 -1.12 13.86
C ALA A 23 -3.62 -2.01 12.70
N GLN A 24 -4.19 -1.83 11.51
CA GLN A 24 -3.69 -2.52 10.33
C GLN A 24 -2.32 -1.95 10.02
N ASP A 25 -1.27 -2.64 10.47
CA ASP A 25 0.11 -2.29 10.15
C ASP A 25 0.26 -2.28 8.62
N SER A 26 0.32 -1.07 8.06
CA SER A 26 0.60 -0.87 6.65
C SER A 26 2.00 -0.27 6.48
N ASN A 27 2.76 -0.80 5.54
CA ASN A 27 4.04 -0.22 5.17
C ASN A 27 3.85 0.62 3.91
N THR A 28 4.04 1.93 4.04
CA THR A 28 3.99 2.86 2.90
C THR A 28 5.38 3.03 2.30
N TYR A 29 5.45 3.01 0.98
CA TYR A 29 6.66 3.28 0.22
C TYR A 29 6.36 4.32 -0.85
N ILE A 30 7.22 5.33 -0.94
CA ILE A 30 7.04 6.45 -1.85
C ILE A 30 8.30 6.66 -2.68
N GLN A 31 8.09 7.05 -3.92
CA GLN A 31 9.09 7.62 -4.81
C GLN A 31 8.58 8.97 -5.30
N ASN A 32 9.26 10.03 -4.85
CA ASN A 32 8.98 11.43 -5.22
C ASN A 32 10.06 12.01 -6.16
N ASP A 33 11.16 11.28 -6.40
CA ASP A 33 12.37 11.81 -7.04
C ASP A 33 12.52 11.39 -8.53
N ALA A 34 11.42 11.02 -9.22
CA ALA A 34 11.47 10.80 -10.66
C ALA A 34 10.86 12.01 -11.37
N ALA A 35 11.63 12.62 -12.27
CA ALA A 35 11.35 13.93 -12.88
C ALA A 35 9.96 14.06 -13.52
N MET A 36 9.31 12.95 -13.90
CA MET A 36 8.03 12.96 -14.63
C MET A 36 6.92 12.14 -13.96
N PHE A 37 7.17 11.54 -12.80
CA PHE A 37 6.15 10.72 -12.13
C PHE A 37 6.47 10.43 -10.66
N SER A 38 5.43 10.19 -9.86
CA SER A 38 5.54 9.68 -8.50
C SER A 38 4.86 8.32 -8.37
N ASN A 39 5.43 7.45 -7.51
CA ASN A 39 4.82 6.18 -7.16
C ASN A 39 4.60 6.13 -5.64
N ARG A 40 3.42 5.71 -5.21
CA ARG A 40 3.10 5.43 -3.80
C ARG A 40 2.48 4.05 -3.68
N TYR A 41 3.15 3.18 -2.93
CA TYR A 41 2.67 1.85 -2.56
C TYR A 41 2.29 1.83 -1.09
N ILE A 42 1.15 1.22 -0.77
CA ILE A 42 0.71 0.95 0.59
C ILE A 42 0.53 -0.56 0.69
N PHE A 43 1.39 -1.23 1.45
CA PHE A 43 1.33 -2.68 1.65
C PHE A 43 0.69 -2.99 2.99
N ASN A 44 -0.44 -3.69 2.96
CA ASN A 44 -1.13 -4.12 4.15
C ASN A 44 -0.55 -5.44 4.67
N SER A 45 -0.75 -5.70 5.96
CA SER A 45 -0.31 -6.93 6.63
C SER A 45 -1.07 -8.18 6.16
N ASP A 46 -2.26 -8.01 5.57
CA ASP A 46 -3.11 -9.07 5.03
C ASP A 46 -2.67 -9.59 3.64
N GLY A 47 -1.57 -9.07 3.08
CA GLY A 47 -1.09 -9.45 1.75
C GLY A 47 -1.70 -8.65 0.61
N THR A 48 -2.51 -7.63 0.89
CA THR A 48 -3.05 -6.71 -0.12
C THR A 48 -2.19 -5.45 -0.26
N PHE A 49 -2.33 -4.74 -1.38
CA PHE A 49 -1.69 -3.46 -1.59
C PHE A 49 -2.59 -2.46 -2.31
N LYS A 50 -2.30 -1.17 -2.11
CA LYS A 50 -2.78 -0.07 -2.95
C LYS A 50 -1.59 0.60 -3.63
N HIS A 51 -1.78 1.06 -4.84
CA HIS A 51 -0.77 1.75 -5.63
C HIS A 51 -1.37 3.01 -6.26
N PHE A 52 -0.62 4.11 -6.18
CA PHE A 52 -0.91 5.36 -6.86
C PHE A 52 0.29 5.71 -7.72
N PHE A 53 0.03 5.94 -9.00
CA PHE A 53 1.00 6.47 -9.94
C PHE A 53 0.47 7.80 -10.48
N ILE A 54 1.23 8.87 -10.26
CA ILE A 54 0.85 10.21 -10.67
C ILE A 54 1.89 10.68 -11.68
N THR A 55 1.43 11.03 -12.87
CA THR A 55 2.27 11.60 -13.94
C THR A 55 2.41 13.12 -13.76
N ASP A 56 3.40 13.71 -14.41
CA ASP A 56 3.66 15.16 -14.40
C ASP A 56 2.58 15.98 -15.09
N ASP A 57 1.86 15.40 -16.05
CA ASP A 57 0.67 16.00 -16.68
C ASP A 57 -0.62 15.90 -15.83
N GLY A 58 -0.51 15.38 -14.60
CA GLY A 58 -1.60 15.36 -13.61
C GLY A 58 -2.54 14.17 -13.71
N GLN A 59 -2.26 13.17 -14.56
CA GLN A 59 -3.05 11.94 -14.57
C GLN A 59 -2.75 11.10 -13.32
N VAL A 60 -3.80 10.55 -12.73
CA VAL A 60 -3.70 9.67 -11.56
C VAL A 60 -4.14 8.26 -11.95
N TRP A 61 -3.24 7.30 -11.77
CA TRP A 61 -3.49 5.88 -11.96
C TRP A 61 -3.55 5.19 -10.60
N TYR A 62 -4.58 4.38 -10.39
CA TYR A 62 -4.82 3.64 -9.17
C TYR A 62 -4.88 2.15 -9.45
N GLY A 63 -4.14 1.39 -8.66
CA GLY A 63 -4.17 -0.06 -8.69
C GLY A 63 -4.33 -0.64 -7.30
N ARG A 64 -5.02 -1.77 -7.22
CA ARG A 64 -5.15 -2.57 -6.00
C ARG A 64 -4.99 -4.03 -6.33
N GLY A 65 -4.47 -4.80 -5.39
CA GLY A 65 -4.46 -6.24 -5.53
C GLY A 65 -3.77 -6.94 -4.39
N ASN A 66 -3.27 -8.14 -4.69
CA ASN A 66 -2.52 -8.97 -3.76
C ASN A 66 -1.04 -8.94 -4.12
N TYR A 67 -0.19 -9.13 -3.11
CA TYR A 67 1.24 -9.32 -3.32
C TYR A 67 1.73 -10.64 -2.71
N PHE A 68 2.79 -11.17 -3.30
CA PHE A 68 3.49 -12.34 -2.79
C PHE A 68 4.99 -12.06 -2.65
N ASN A 69 5.59 -12.53 -1.56
CA ASN A 69 7.03 -12.38 -1.32
C ASN A 69 7.74 -13.71 -1.61
N LYS A 70 8.79 -13.67 -2.42
CA LYS A 70 9.70 -14.80 -2.67
C LYS A 70 11.15 -14.34 -2.56
N GLY A 71 11.77 -14.60 -1.40
CA GLY A 71 13.12 -14.13 -1.11
C GLY A 71 13.21 -12.59 -1.17
N LYS A 72 14.08 -12.06 -2.03
CA LYS A 72 14.25 -10.61 -2.24
C LYS A 72 13.19 -9.99 -3.18
N TYR A 73 12.29 -10.77 -3.75
CA TYR A 73 11.31 -10.30 -4.72
C TYR A 73 9.91 -10.21 -4.10
N ARG A 74 9.18 -9.17 -4.49
CA ARG A 74 7.76 -9.00 -4.21
C ARG A 74 7.01 -8.88 -5.54
N THR A 75 6.13 -9.82 -5.84
CA THR A 75 5.28 -9.78 -7.03
C THR A 75 3.93 -9.18 -6.66
N LEU A 76 3.50 -8.18 -7.42
CA LEU A 76 2.22 -7.49 -7.29
C LEU A 76 1.30 -7.96 -8.41
N TYR A 77 0.06 -8.28 -8.08
CA TYR A 77 -0.94 -8.73 -9.04
C TYR A 77 -2.08 -7.72 -9.12
N PHE A 78 -2.12 -6.95 -10.20
CA PHE A 78 -3.20 -6.02 -10.54
C PHE A 78 -4.23 -6.80 -11.34
N LYS A 79 -5.13 -7.52 -10.66
CA LYS A 79 -6.14 -8.36 -11.33
C LYS A 79 -7.23 -7.47 -11.91
N ASP A 80 -8.16 -7.06 -11.06
CA ASP A 80 -9.35 -6.32 -11.45
C ASP A 80 -9.20 -4.83 -11.15
N ALA A 81 -9.86 -3.99 -11.96
CA ALA A 81 -9.96 -2.57 -11.67
C ALA A 81 -10.79 -2.35 -10.39
N ASP A 82 -10.26 -1.59 -9.44
CA ASP A 82 -10.99 -1.22 -8.23
C ASP A 82 -11.82 0.04 -8.49
N THR A 83 -13.03 -0.15 -9.04
CA THR A 83 -13.94 0.94 -9.41
C THR A 83 -14.59 1.65 -8.21
N THR A 84 -14.27 1.23 -6.97
CA THR A 84 -14.77 1.91 -5.77
C THR A 84 -14.06 3.24 -5.53
N MET A 85 -12.90 3.44 -6.15
CA MET A 85 -12.11 4.66 -6.08
C MET A 85 -12.14 5.38 -7.43
N ASN A 86 -12.99 6.40 -7.56
CA ASN A 86 -13.19 7.14 -8.80
C ASN A 86 -12.46 8.49 -8.85
N GLU A 87 -12.01 9.01 -7.70
CA GLU A 87 -11.34 10.29 -7.57
C GLU A 87 -10.21 10.26 -6.54
N TYR A 88 -9.14 11.01 -6.77
CA TYR A 88 -8.07 11.28 -5.82
C TYR A 88 -7.73 12.76 -5.83
N ASN A 89 -7.99 13.47 -4.72
CA ASN A 89 -7.72 14.92 -4.58
C ASN A 89 -8.30 15.79 -5.71
N GLY A 90 -9.53 15.55 -6.17
CA GLY A 90 -10.13 16.29 -7.28
C GLY A 90 -9.81 15.76 -8.68
N TRP A 91 -8.89 14.79 -8.80
CA TRP A 91 -8.46 14.23 -10.07
C TRP A 91 -9.19 12.92 -10.38
N ARG A 92 -9.68 12.80 -11.63
CA ARG A 92 -10.25 11.56 -12.14
C ARG A 92 -9.19 10.47 -12.19
N ILE A 93 -9.56 9.27 -11.74
CA ILE A 93 -8.68 8.12 -11.68
C ILE A 93 -8.76 7.26 -12.95
N HIS A 94 -7.60 6.81 -13.40
CA HIS A 94 -7.40 5.69 -14.33
C HIS A 94 -7.06 4.42 -13.55
N TYR A 95 -7.43 3.25 -14.06
CA TYR A 95 -7.24 1.98 -13.34
C TYR A 95 -6.08 1.15 -13.88
N GLU A 96 -5.21 0.71 -12.98
CA GLU A 96 -4.18 -0.31 -13.25
C GLU A 96 -4.78 -1.71 -13.04
N THR A 97 -4.93 -2.48 -14.12
CA THR A 97 -5.56 -3.82 -14.13
C THR A 97 -4.93 -4.71 -15.20
N ASN A 98 -5.05 -6.03 -15.05
CA ASN A 98 -4.59 -7.06 -15.97
C ASN A 98 -3.06 -7.13 -16.16
N PHE A 99 -2.26 -6.84 -15.13
CA PHE A 99 -0.82 -7.04 -15.19
C PHE A 99 -0.18 -7.42 -13.86
N GLN A 100 1.11 -7.76 -13.92
CA GLN A 100 1.94 -8.05 -12.75
C GLN A 100 3.16 -7.13 -12.73
N ARG A 101 3.57 -6.72 -11.53
CA ARG A 101 4.80 -5.93 -11.31
C ARG A 101 5.68 -6.63 -10.29
N VAL A 102 6.98 -6.71 -10.56
CA VAL A 102 7.96 -7.26 -9.62
C VAL A 102 8.78 -6.14 -9.01
N LEU A 103 8.85 -6.12 -7.68
CA LEU A 103 9.71 -5.23 -6.91
C LEU A 103 10.87 -6.03 -6.30
N VAL A 104 12.06 -5.43 -6.27
CA VAL A 104 13.24 -6.01 -5.60
C VAL A 104 13.50 -5.30 -4.28
N LYS A 105 13.55 -6.05 -3.19
CA LYS A 105 13.96 -5.54 -1.88
C LYS A 105 15.44 -5.16 -1.92
N LYS A 106 15.77 -3.90 -1.59
CA LYS A 106 17.15 -3.39 -1.50
C LYS A 106 17.33 -2.56 -0.22
N GLY A 107 17.96 -3.18 0.78
CA GLY A 107 18.03 -2.64 2.15
C GLY A 107 16.64 -2.57 2.77
N TYR A 108 16.31 -1.41 3.35
CA TYR A 108 14.98 -1.14 3.94
C TYR A 108 13.89 -0.74 2.92
N GLY A 109 14.22 -0.70 1.63
CA GLY A 109 13.33 -0.23 0.55
C GLY A 109 13.08 -1.26 -0.54
N PHE A 110 12.30 -0.86 -1.55
CA PHE A 110 12.09 -1.61 -2.78
C PHE A 110 12.66 -0.85 -3.99
N LYS A 111 12.94 -1.54 -5.08
CA LYS A 111 13.18 -0.96 -6.40
C LYS A 111 12.17 -1.56 -7.38
N SER A 112 11.48 -0.71 -8.14
CA SER A 112 10.73 -1.17 -9.32
C SER A 112 11.73 -1.58 -10.40
N PHE A 113 11.39 -2.54 -11.24
CA PHE A 113 12.18 -2.87 -12.44
C PHE A 113 11.92 -1.94 -13.62
N GLU A 114 10.94 -1.05 -13.50
CA GLU A 114 10.59 -0.12 -14.58
C GLU A 114 11.82 0.71 -14.94
N LYS A 115 12.22 0.59 -16.21
CA LYS A 115 13.24 1.47 -16.79
C LYS A 115 12.63 2.86 -16.82
N ASN A 116 13.35 3.84 -16.28
CA ASN A 116 13.00 5.22 -16.55
C ASN A 116 13.21 5.45 -18.06
N SER A 117 12.12 5.73 -18.79
CA SER A 117 12.10 5.93 -20.24
C SER A 117 13.11 6.99 -20.70
N ASN A 118 13.40 7.99 -19.86
CA ASN A 118 14.31 9.09 -20.19
C ASN A 118 15.78 8.78 -19.94
N THR A 119 16.11 7.77 -19.14
CA THR A 119 17.51 7.52 -18.73
C THR A 119 18.02 6.13 -19.10
N GLY A 120 17.14 5.20 -19.50
CA GLY A 120 17.49 3.81 -19.78
C GLY A 120 18.00 3.02 -18.56
N LYS A 121 18.09 3.66 -17.38
CA LYS A 121 18.62 3.07 -16.16
C LYS A 121 17.55 2.24 -15.43
N PRO A 122 17.92 1.07 -14.88
CA PRO A 122 16.97 0.23 -14.15
C PRO A 122 16.58 0.87 -12.81
N GLY A 123 15.28 1.06 -12.62
CA GLY A 123 14.60 1.06 -11.32
C GLY A 123 14.97 2.19 -10.36
N VAL A 124 14.06 3.15 -10.24
CA VAL A 124 14.09 4.15 -9.16
C VAL A 124 13.77 3.46 -7.82
N ARG A 125 14.41 3.93 -6.74
CA ARG A 125 14.29 3.33 -5.40
C ARG A 125 13.07 3.89 -4.69
N LEU A 126 12.18 3.01 -4.27
CA LEU A 126 11.07 3.29 -3.36
C LEU A 126 11.62 3.37 -1.92
N LYS A 127 11.44 4.51 -1.27
CA LYS A 127 11.83 4.73 0.13
C LYS A 127 10.64 4.39 1.02
N LYS A 128 10.88 3.66 2.11
CA LYS A 128 9.86 3.41 3.13
C LYS A 128 9.57 4.73 3.84
N THR A 129 8.30 5.12 3.95
CA THR A 129 7.86 6.21 4.81
C THR A 129 7.48 5.66 6.17
N ALA A 130 7.69 6.45 7.23
CA ALA A 130 7.17 6.11 8.55
C ALA A 130 5.64 5.99 8.48
N PRO A 131 5.02 5.03 9.21
CA PRO A 131 3.58 5.04 9.38
C PRO A 131 3.18 6.35 10.07
N ASN A 132 2.16 7.03 9.54
CA ASN A 132 1.49 8.14 10.21
C ASN A 132 0.60 7.62 11.33
#